data_AF-A0A2T5ME31-F1
#
_entry.id   AF-A0A2T5ME31-F1
#
_cell.length_a   1.000
_cell.length_b   1.000
_cell.length_c   1.000
_cell.angle_alpha   90.00
_cell.angle_beta   90.00
_cell.angle_gamma   90.00
#
_symmetry.space_group_name_H-M   'P 1'
#
loop_
_entity.id
_entity.type
_entity.pdbx_description
1 polymer ?
#
loop_
_entity_poly.entity_id
_entity_poly.type
_entity_poly.pdbx_seq_one_letter_code
_entity_poly.pdbx_strand_id
1 'polypeptide(L)'
;MPKRVDEKGSESASTDAVGQFEEAMKELEALVSKMERGDLRLEESLHVFERGIALAQQCRQSLEKAELKVQNLLERSSDNQDA
;
A
#
# COMPACT_ATOMS: atom_id res chain seq x y z
N MET A 1 -26.33 -20.68 28.73
CA MET A 1 -26.23 -19.24 28.42
C MET A 1 -25.26 -19.08 27.26
N PRO A 2 -25.73 -18.69 26.06
CA PRO A 2 -24.89 -18.51 24.89
C PRO A 2 -24.33 -17.08 24.83
N LYS A 3 -23.06 -16.95 24.43
CA LYS A 3 -22.57 -15.72 23.78
C LYS A 3 -22.08 -16.10 22.39
N ARG A 4 -23.03 -16.20 21.46
CA ARG A 4 -22.77 -16.04 20.04
C ARG A 4 -22.33 -14.60 19.82
N VAL A 5 -21.18 -14.43 19.19
CA VAL A 5 -20.88 -13.24 18.40
C VAL A 5 -20.46 -13.76 17.02
N ASP A 6 -21.46 -14.14 16.24
CA ASP A 6 -21.38 -14.03 14.79
C ASP A 6 -21.52 -12.54 14.47
N GLU A 7 -20.50 -11.89 13.89
CA GLU A 7 -20.68 -10.85 12.86
C GLU A 7 -19.37 -10.12 12.51
N LYS A 8 -18.93 -10.34 11.26
CA LYS A 8 -18.40 -9.38 10.26
C LYS A 8 -17.16 -9.88 9.53
N GLY A 9 -17.41 -10.74 8.53
CA GLY A 9 -16.62 -10.72 7.31
C GLY A 9 -17.06 -9.55 6.43
N SER A 10 -16.16 -8.60 6.13
CA SER A 10 -16.12 -7.77 4.90
C SER A 10 -15.02 -6.67 4.91
N GLU A 11 -14.23 -6.48 5.97
CA GLU A 11 -13.31 -5.32 6.06
C GLU A 11 -11.83 -5.59 5.68
N SER A 12 -11.44 -6.85 5.47
CA SER A 12 -10.02 -7.25 5.36
C SER A 12 -9.27 -6.69 4.14
N ALA A 13 -9.92 -6.47 3.00
CA ALA A 13 -9.21 -6.13 1.75
C ALA A 13 -8.83 -4.65 1.61
N SER A 14 -9.34 -3.75 2.46
CA SER A 14 -9.01 -2.30 2.42
C SER A 14 -7.68 -2.00 3.10
N THR A 15 -7.42 -2.69 4.21
CA THR A 15 -6.25 -2.47 5.07
C THR A 15 -4.97 -2.91 4.37
N ASP A 16 -5.05 -3.93 3.51
CA ASP A 16 -3.89 -4.52 2.85
C ASP A 16 -3.17 -3.55 1.91
N ALA A 17 -3.90 -2.76 1.10
CA ALA A 17 -3.28 -1.85 0.13
C ALA A 17 -2.63 -0.64 0.83
N VAL A 18 -3.27 -0.10 1.87
CA VAL A 18 -2.73 1.02 2.66
C VAL A 18 -1.53 0.56 3.48
N GLY A 19 -1.61 -0.61 4.13
CA GLY A 19 -0.48 -1.19 4.85
C GLY A 19 0.72 -1.48 3.94
N GLN A 20 0.48 -2.06 2.75
CA GLN A 20 1.53 -2.29 1.75
C GLN A 20 2.18 -0.99 1.24
N PHE A 21 1.42 0.10 1.18
CA PHE A 21 1.97 1.42 0.82
C PHE A 21 2.85 1.97 1.94
N GLU A 22 2.38 1.98 3.18
CA GLU A 22 3.13 2.49 4.33
C GLU A 22 4.44 1.73 4.55
N GLU A 23 4.41 0.40 4.44
CA GLU A 23 5.60 -0.43 4.53
C GLU A 23 6.60 -0.14 3.41
N ALA A 24 6.13 -0.08 2.16
CA ALA A 24 6.99 0.20 1.02
C ALA A 24 7.61 1.60 1.06
N MET A 25 6.84 2.60 1.49
CA MET A 25 7.32 3.96 1.68
C MET A 25 8.40 4.05 2.77
N LYS A 26 8.16 3.41 3.92
CA LYS A 26 9.13 3.39 5.01
C LYS A 26 10.44 2.73 4.61
N GLU A 27 10.37 1.64 3.85
CA GLU A 27 11.57 0.99 3.32
C GLU A 27 12.30 1.88 2.31
N LEU A 28 11.56 2.55 1.41
CA LEU A 28 12.13 3.46 0.41
C LEU A 28 12.87 4.63 1.08
N GLU A 29 12.29 5.25 2.11
CA GLU A 29 12.94 6.30 2.90
C GLU A 29 14.24 5.82 3.54
N ALA A 30 14.25 4.60 4.09
CA ALA A 30 15.45 4.02 4.70
C ALA A 30 16.56 3.77 3.66
N LEU A 31 16.20 3.34 2.45
CA LEU A 31 17.13 3.15 1.34
C LEU A 31 17.71 4.47 0.84
N VAL A 32 16.87 5.49 0.65
CA VAL A 32 17.32 6.84 0.26
C VAL A 32 18.28 7.39 1.32
N SER A 33 17.93 7.30 2.60
CA SER A 33 18.82 7.71 3.69
C SER A 33 20.16 6.96 3.67
N LYS A 34 20.16 5.68 3.28
CA LYS A 34 21.41 4.90 3.12
C LYS A 34 22.24 5.39 1.93
N MET A 35 21.61 5.73 0.81
CA MET A 35 22.32 6.28 -0.35
C MET A 35 22.92 7.66 -0.05
N GLU A 36 22.21 8.51 0.67
CA GLU A 36 22.65 9.85 1.05
C GLU A 36 23.85 9.85 2.02
N ARG A 37 23.99 8.81 2.84
CA ARG A 37 25.16 8.64 3.73
C ARG A 37 26.46 8.42 2.95
N GLY A 38 26.39 7.91 1.71
CA GLY A 38 27.56 7.74 0.85
C GLY A 38 28.57 6.68 1.29
N ASP A 39 28.17 5.77 2.19
CA ASP A 39 29.01 4.70 2.74
C ASP A 39 28.89 3.37 1.96
N LEU A 40 28.10 3.35 0.88
CA LEU A 40 27.84 2.18 0.06
C LEU A 40 28.94 1.95 -0.98
N ARG A 41 29.34 0.68 -1.17
CA ARG A 41 30.11 0.28 -2.36
C ARG A 41 29.24 0.38 -3.61
N LEU A 42 29.88 0.39 -4.78
CA LEU A 42 29.19 0.50 -6.06
C LEU A 42 28.13 -0.60 -6.26
N GLU A 43 28.49 -1.86 -5.98
CA GLU A 43 27.57 -3.01 -6.10
C GLU A 43 26.37 -2.89 -5.15
N GLU A 44 26.61 -2.45 -3.91
CA GLU A 44 25.54 -2.21 -2.93
C GLU A 44 24.65 -1.04 -3.35
N SER A 45 25.23 0.02 -3.94
CA SER A 45 24.48 1.16 -4.46
C SER A 45 23.54 0.75 -5.59
N LEU A 46 23.98 -0.16 -6.47
CA LEU A 46 23.14 -0.73 -7.53
C LEU A 46 21.98 -1.54 -6.97
N HIS A 47 22.24 -2.42 -5.99
CA HIS A 47 21.17 -3.19 -5.33
C HIS A 47 20.15 -2.30 -4.60
N VAL A 48 20.63 -1.28 -3.88
CA VAL A 48 19.74 -0.32 -3.20
C VAL A 48 18.90 0.45 -4.21
N PHE A 49 19.48 0.86 -5.34
CA PHE A 49 18.77 1.54 -6.41
C PHE A 49 17.69 0.65 -7.04
N GLU A 50 18.01 -0.59 -7.41
CA GLU A 50 17.05 -1.56 -7.96
C GLU A 50 15.88 -1.80 -7.00
N ARG A 51 16.19 -1.99 -5.71
CA ARG A 51 15.16 -2.13 -4.67
C ARG A 51 14.30 -0.88 -4.55
N GLY A 52 14.90 0.31 -4.60
CA GLY A 52 14.18 1.59 -4.57
C GLY A 52 13.20 1.73 -5.74
N ILE A 53 13.58 1.32 -6.95
CA ILE A 53 12.69 1.30 -8.12
C ILE A 53 11.51 0.33 -7.90
N ALA A 54 11.78 -0.87 -7.37
CA ALA A 54 10.73 -1.84 -7.09
C ALA A 54 9.73 -1.32 -6.04
N LEU A 55 10.21 -0.70 -4.97
CA LEU A 55 9.37 -0.10 -3.93
C LEU A 55 8.52 1.05 -4.47
N ALA A 56 9.10 1.93 -5.29
CA ALA A 56 8.36 3.02 -5.92
C ALA A 56 7.23 2.50 -6.82
N GLN A 57 7.46 1.41 -7.56
CA GLN A 57 6.42 0.75 -8.34
C GLN A 57 5.32 0.15 -7.45
N GLN A 58 5.70 -0.49 -6.34
CA GLN A 58 4.76 -1.04 -5.36
C GLN A 58 3.87 0.06 -4.76
N CYS A 59 4.45 1.20 -4.36
CA CYS A 59 3.70 2.34 -3.85
C CYS A 59 2.65 2.82 -4.86
N ARG A 60 3.04 2.96 -6.14
CA ARG A 60 2.13 3.37 -7.21
C ARG A 60 0.97 2.38 -7.36
N GLN A 61 1.23 1.08 -7.38
CA GLN A 61 0.19 0.06 -7.48
C GLN A 61 -0.76 0.08 -6.29
N SER A 62 -0.25 0.32 -5.07
CA SER A 62 -1.09 0.44 -3.88
C SER A 62 -2.03 1.66 -3.98
N LEU A 63 -1.53 2.79 -4.48
CA LEU A 63 -2.36 3.98 -4.72
C LEU A 63 -3.42 3.74 -5.79
N GLU A 64 -3.06 3.13 -6.92
CA GLU A 64 -4.01 2.77 -7.99
C GLU A 64 -5.14 1.87 -7.46
N LYS A 65 -4.81 0.86 -6.64
CA LYS A 65 -5.81 -0.02 -6.01
C LYS A 65 -6.72 0.74 -5.05
N ALA A 66 -6.16 1.67 -4.26
CA ALA A 66 -6.93 2.48 -3.34
C ALA A 66 -7.91 3.40 -4.09
N GLU A 67 -7.43 4.05 -5.17
CA GLU A 67 -8.25 4.91 -6.03
C GLU A 67 -9.40 4.15 -6.67
N LEU A 68 -9.11 2.99 -7.30
CA LEU A 68 -10.14 2.13 -7.89
C LEU A 68 -11.19 1.72 -6.85
N LYS A 69 -10.77 1.42 -5.61
CA LYS A 69 -11.69 1.06 -4.54
C LYS A 69 -12.60 2.23 -4.16
N VAL A 70 -12.06 3.45 -4.06
CA VAL A 70 -12.85 4.66 -3.80
C VAL A 70 -13.85 4.90 -4.92
N GLN A 71 -13.43 4.80 -6.18
CA GLN A 71 -14.32 4.97 -7.33
C GLN A 71 -15.48 3.97 -7.30
N ASN A 72 -15.20 2.68 -7.09
CA ASN A 72 -16.24 1.65 -6.98
C ASN A 72 -17.21 1.92 -5.82
N LEU A 73 -16.73 2.47 -4.69
CA LEU A 73 -17.60 2.82 -3.57
C LEU A 73 -18.50 4.02 -3.90
N LEU A 74 -18.00 5.01 -4.63
CA LEU A 74 -18.78 6.17 -5.07
C LEU A 74 -19.86 5.75 -6.08
N GLU A 75 -19.51 4.94 -7.09
CA GLU A 75 -20.45 4.42 -8.10
C GLU A 75 -21.57 3.58 -7.46
N ARG A 76 -21.23 2.69 -6.52
CA ARG A 76 -22.23 1.92 -5.76
C ARG A 76 -23.11 2.78 -4.86
N SER A 77 -22.61 3.94 -4.42
CA SER A 77 -23.38 4.86 -3.58
C SER A 77 -24.35 5.69 -4.40
N SER A 78 -24.00 6.04 -5.65
CA SER A 78 -24.92 6.72 -6.58
C SER A 78 -26.06 5.81 -7.03
N ASP A 79 -25.79 4.54 -7.35
CA ASP A 79 -26.83 3.58 -7.80
C ASP A 79 -27.89 3.31 -6.73
N ASN A 80 -27.57 3.55 -5.45
CA ASN A 80 -28.46 3.29 -4.31
C ASN A 80 -29.30 4.52 -3.89
N GLN A 81 -29.10 5.69 -4.52
CA GLN A 81 -29.85 6.92 -4.21
C GLN A 81 -31.00 7.20 -5.18
N ASP A 82 -31.09 6.48 -6.30
CA ASP A 82 -32.09 6.67 -7.36
C ASP A 82 -33.22 5.61 -7.33
N ALA A 83 -33.36 4.84 -6.25
CA ALA A 83 -34.43 3.84 -6.02
C ALA A 83 -35.26 4.18 -4.78
#